data_AF-A0A1Q3L9W5-F1
#
_entry.id   AF-A0A1Q3L9W5-F1
#
_cell.length_a   1.000
_cell.length_b   1.000
_cell.length_c   1.000
_cell.angle_alpha   90.00
_cell.angle_beta   90.00
_cell.angle_gamma   90.00
#
_symmetry.space_group_name_H-M   'P 1'
#
loop_
_entity.id
_entity.type
_entity.pdbx_description
1 polymer ?
#
loop_
_entity_poly.entity_id
_entity_poly.type
_entity_poly.pdbx_seq_one_letter_code
_entity_poly.pdbx_strand_id
1 'polypeptide(L)'
;MDDYSGYGYGGLSALIGLIWLIALLAGPIFYVITAWFLMNIFEKAGVQGKWRAWVPFYNGMIFFKLGDVSPWLLFGVFLTWIPFLGWLVSIGVAVMGILAAYRVGQKLQKDGAWIVLYILVAPVWLGILAFDSSRWNPNIPPSAWATNSFLADRTVWDGIPVQPSAAAAPGFAAPGYGAPQGYQPPAPQGYAPQQPGYGAPQQPGYPAQPGYGAPAQPGYGVPQPGAPVPPTAAPGAPVPPPAAPPAAPVPPAAPPATPPAPPAPPAPPAAEPPADPTQPPA
;
A
#
# COMPACT_ATOMS: atom_id res chain seq x y z
N MET A 1 -18.92 -56.34 29.79
CA MET A 1 -19.30 -55.38 28.72
C MET A 1 -18.18 -54.35 28.53
N ASP A 2 -16.94 -54.75 28.81
CA ASP A 2 -15.85 -53.83 29.15
C ASP A 2 -14.79 -53.75 28.04
N ASP A 3 -14.85 -54.65 27.06
CA ASP A 3 -13.92 -54.66 25.93
C ASP A 3 -14.29 -53.63 24.86
N TYR A 4 -15.59 -53.37 24.67
CA TYR A 4 -16.08 -52.43 23.66
C TYR A 4 -15.67 -50.98 23.94
N SER A 5 -15.55 -50.59 25.21
CA SER A 5 -15.05 -49.26 25.58
C SER A 5 -13.53 -49.16 25.32
N GLY A 6 -12.75 -50.20 25.66
CA GLY A 6 -11.30 -50.25 25.42
C GLY A 6 -10.90 -50.13 23.94
N TYR A 7 -11.61 -50.81 23.03
CA TYR A 7 -11.38 -50.67 21.57
C TYR A 7 -11.78 -49.28 21.05
N GLY A 8 -12.85 -48.69 21.59
CA GLY A 8 -13.26 -47.31 21.26
C GLY A 8 -12.23 -46.27 21.69
N TYR A 9 -11.68 -46.39 22.91
CA TYR A 9 -10.62 -45.50 23.41
C TYR A 9 -9.27 -45.73 22.72
N GLY A 10 -8.92 -46.98 22.37
CA GLY A 10 -7.70 -47.31 21.63
C GLY A 10 -7.73 -46.78 20.19
N GLY A 11 -8.85 -46.94 19.48
CA GLY A 11 -9.03 -46.38 18.15
C GLY A 11 -9.02 -44.85 18.12
N LEU A 12 -9.71 -44.20 19.07
CA LEU A 12 -9.74 -42.74 19.18
C LEU A 12 -8.37 -42.14 19.53
N SER A 13 -7.64 -42.75 20.47
CA SER A 13 -6.29 -42.31 20.85
C SER A 13 -5.27 -42.48 19.71
N ALA A 14 -5.35 -43.57 18.95
CA ALA A 14 -4.53 -43.77 17.75
C ALA A 14 -4.83 -42.71 16.67
N LEU A 15 -6.10 -42.40 16.42
CA LEU A 15 -6.50 -41.34 15.47
C LEU A 15 -6.00 -39.97 15.91
N ILE A 16 -6.19 -39.62 17.19
CA ILE A 16 -5.68 -38.37 17.78
C ILE A 16 -4.16 -38.30 17.63
N GLY A 17 -3.45 -39.38 17.96
CA GLY A 17 -2.00 -39.47 17.82
C GLY A 17 -1.55 -39.27 16.37
N LEU A 18 -2.25 -39.86 15.39
CA LEU A 18 -1.98 -39.66 13.97
C LEU A 18 -2.23 -38.21 13.54
N ILE A 19 -3.33 -37.58 13.98
CA ILE A 19 -3.63 -36.18 13.67
C ILE A 19 -2.52 -35.27 14.23
N TRP A 20 -2.10 -35.50 15.47
CA TRP A 20 -1.01 -34.74 16.08
C TRP A 20 0.32 -34.95 15.35
N LEU A 21 0.63 -36.19 14.93
CA LEU A 21 1.82 -36.48 14.14
C LEU A 21 1.80 -35.74 12.81
N ILE A 22 0.68 -35.78 12.08
CA ILE A 22 0.50 -35.04 10.84
C ILE A 22 0.64 -33.53 11.08
N ALA A 23 0.01 -32.99 12.12
CA ALA A 23 0.09 -31.57 12.46
C ALA A 23 1.53 -31.15 12.83
N LEU A 24 2.26 -32.00 13.54
CA LEU A 24 3.66 -31.75 13.93
C LEU A 24 4.61 -31.75 12.73
N LEU A 25 4.31 -32.52 11.69
CA LEU A 25 5.08 -32.53 10.44
C LEU A 25 4.64 -31.40 9.48
N ALA A 26 3.34 -31.21 9.30
CA ALA A 26 2.78 -30.23 8.38
C ALA A 26 2.93 -28.79 8.88
N GLY A 27 2.84 -28.56 10.19
CA GLY A 27 2.93 -27.24 10.81
C GLY A 27 4.22 -26.48 10.47
N PRO A 28 5.41 -27.07 10.69
CA PRO A 28 6.67 -26.47 10.30
C PRO A 28 6.79 -26.20 8.79
N ILE A 29 6.33 -27.13 7.94
CA ILE A 29 6.35 -26.96 6.47
C ILE A 29 5.49 -25.75 6.09
N PHE A 30 4.27 -25.69 6.61
CA PHE A 30 3.34 -24.59 6.39
C PHE A 30 3.90 -23.26 6.87
N TYR A 31 4.56 -23.26 8.03
CA TYR A 31 5.24 -22.10 8.58
C TYR A 31 6.35 -21.60 7.65
N VAL A 32 7.25 -22.48 7.21
CA VAL A 32 8.36 -22.12 6.31
C VAL A 32 7.83 -21.53 5.01
N ILE A 33 6.80 -22.13 4.42
CA ILE A 33 6.16 -21.61 3.20
C ILE A 33 5.57 -20.22 3.44
N THR A 34 4.81 -20.04 4.53
CA THR A 34 4.17 -18.76 4.88
C THR A 34 5.21 -17.67 5.18
N ALA A 35 6.27 -18.01 5.93
CA ALA A 35 7.37 -17.10 6.23
C ALA A 35 8.11 -16.68 4.96
N TRP A 36 8.31 -17.61 4.02
CA TRP A 36 8.90 -17.32 2.72
C TRP A 36 8.01 -16.40 1.87
N PHE A 37 6.69 -16.58 1.87
CA PHE A 37 5.77 -15.66 1.19
C PHE A 37 5.80 -14.26 1.83
N LEU A 38 5.75 -14.18 3.16
CA LEU A 38 5.82 -12.91 3.89
C LEU A 38 7.13 -12.18 3.63
N MET A 39 8.25 -12.90 3.52
CA MET A 39 9.56 -12.33 3.17
C MET A 39 9.49 -11.53 1.87
N ASN A 40 8.90 -12.11 0.82
CA ASN A 40 8.74 -11.45 -0.48
C ASN A 40 7.77 -10.26 -0.41
N ILE A 41 6.68 -10.36 0.36
CA ILE A 41 5.74 -9.25 0.58
C ILE A 41 6.42 -8.09 1.32
N PHE A 42 7.21 -8.40 2.36
CA PHE A 42 7.94 -7.42 3.16
C PHE A 42 8.99 -6.68 2.35
N GLU A 43 9.70 -7.38 1.46
CA GLU A 43 10.61 -6.76 0.51
C GLU A 43 9.91 -5.80 -0.44
N LYS A 44 8.76 -6.20 -1.01
CA LYS A 44 7.94 -5.30 -1.84
C LYS A 44 7.53 -4.05 -1.06
N ALA A 45 7.20 -4.21 0.22
CA ALA A 45 6.81 -3.13 1.11
C ALA A 45 7.99 -2.26 1.58
N GLY A 46 9.24 -2.62 1.28
CA GLY A 46 10.44 -1.89 1.67
C GLY A 46 10.95 -2.18 3.09
N VAL A 47 10.51 -3.29 3.71
CA VAL A 47 11.02 -3.72 5.02
C VAL A 47 12.47 -4.20 4.89
N GLN A 48 13.34 -3.68 5.74
CA GLN A 48 14.75 -4.03 5.78
C GLN A 48 14.96 -5.33 6.56
N GLY A 49 15.71 -6.25 5.95
CA GLY A 49 16.09 -7.52 6.58
C GLY A 49 15.02 -8.60 6.41
N LYS A 50 15.27 -9.51 5.45
CA LYS A 50 14.42 -10.67 5.16
C LYS A 50 14.17 -11.58 6.37
N TRP A 51 15.13 -11.66 7.29
CA TRP A 51 15.06 -12.47 8.50
C TRP A 51 13.83 -12.15 9.36
N ARG A 52 13.31 -10.92 9.30
CA ARG A 52 12.14 -10.49 10.09
C ARG A 52 10.87 -11.29 9.76
N ALA A 53 10.74 -11.81 8.54
CA ALA A 53 9.63 -12.68 8.15
C ALA A 53 9.70 -14.09 8.78
N TRP A 54 10.90 -14.51 9.18
CA TRP A 54 11.18 -15.84 9.74
C TRP A 54 11.06 -15.89 11.26
N VAL A 55 10.97 -14.74 11.92
CA VAL A 55 10.79 -14.67 13.37
C VAL A 55 9.30 -14.86 13.66
N PRO A 56 8.93 -15.93 14.38
CA PRO A 56 7.54 -16.13 14.78
C PRO A 56 7.02 -14.92 15.55
N PHE A 57 5.73 -14.64 15.43
CA PHE A 57 5.05 -13.52 16.08
C PHE A 57 5.44 -12.13 15.55
N TYR A 58 6.73 -11.83 15.46
CA TYR A 58 7.24 -10.56 14.93
C TYR A 58 6.84 -10.33 13.46
N ASN A 59 6.83 -11.39 12.64
CA ASN A 59 6.33 -11.32 11.28
C ASN A 59 4.85 -10.87 11.21
N GLY A 60 3.99 -11.39 12.09
CA GLY A 60 2.60 -10.96 12.20
C GLY A 60 2.47 -9.50 12.62
N MET A 61 3.31 -9.06 13.56
CA MET A 61 3.35 -7.66 13.99
C MET A 61 3.71 -6.71 12.84
N ILE A 62 4.72 -7.05 12.03
CA ILE A 62 5.08 -6.27 10.83
C ILE A 62 3.92 -6.24 9.84
N PHE A 63 3.29 -7.39 9.60
CA PHE A 63 2.15 -7.48 8.69
C PHE A 63 1.00 -6.57 9.15
N PHE A 64 0.69 -6.54 10.44
CA PHE A 64 -0.29 -5.61 11.03
C PHE A 64 0.12 -4.15 10.79
N LYS A 65 1.38 -3.82 11.06
CA LYS A 65 1.92 -2.47 10.84
C LYS A 65 1.75 -2.01 9.40
N LEU A 66 2.13 -2.86 8.44
CA LEU A 66 1.98 -2.61 7.01
C LEU A 66 0.51 -2.52 6.59
N GLY A 67 -0.38 -3.19 7.31
CA GLY A 67 -1.83 -3.16 7.13
C GLY A 67 -2.56 -2.02 7.85
N ASP A 68 -1.86 -1.01 8.35
CA ASP A 68 -2.43 0.13 9.10
C ASP A 68 -3.19 -0.30 10.38
N VAL A 69 -2.78 -1.42 10.99
CA VAL A 69 -3.31 -1.94 12.25
C VAL A 69 -2.19 -1.97 13.28
N SER A 70 -2.50 -1.63 14.53
CA SER A 70 -1.53 -1.62 15.61
C SER A 70 -0.88 -3.00 15.80
N PRO A 71 0.45 -3.12 15.68
CA PRO A 71 1.17 -4.39 15.82
C PRO A 71 0.97 -5.04 17.18
N TRP A 72 0.76 -4.20 18.20
CA TRP A 72 0.62 -4.60 19.59
C TRP A 72 -0.70 -5.36 19.85
N LEU A 73 -1.72 -5.18 19.01
CA LEU A 73 -2.99 -5.90 19.15
C LEU A 73 -2.84 -7.40 18.91
N LEU A 74 -1.76 -7.84 18.25
CA LEU A 74 -1.47 -9.26 18.09
C LEU A 74 -1.23 -9.96 19.44
N PHE A 75 -0.82 -9.23 20.49
CA PHE A 75 -0.73 -9.76 21.85
C PHE A 75 -2.08 -10.27 22.40
N GLY A 76 -3.21 -9.89 21.80
CA GLY A 76 -4.50 -10.48 22.09
C GLY A 76 -4.52 -12.01 21.94
N VAL A 77 -3.64 -12.59 21.12
CA VAL A 77 -3.52 -14.05 20.98
C VAL A 77 -3.22 -14.75 22.32
N PHE A 78 -2.51 -14.09 23.24
CA PHE A 78 -2.19 -14.67 24.55
C PHE A 78 -3.39 -14.70 25.51
N LEU A 79 -4.45 -13.93 25.23
CA LEU A 79 -5.69 -13.93 26.01
C LEU A 79 -6.65 -15.03 25.52
N THR A 80 -6.35 -15.73 24.43
CA THR A 80 -7.25 -16.75 23.84
C THR A 80 -7.42 -18.00 24.72
N TRP A 81 -6.52 -18.21 25.69
CA TRP A 81 -6.57 -19.32 26.65
C TRP A 81 -7.58 -19.11 27.78
N ILE A 82 -8.14 -17.90 27.92
CA ILE A 82 -9.13 -17.60 28.96
C ILE A 82 -10.48 -18.21 28.56
N PRO A 83 -11.09 -19.09 29.37
CA PRO A 83 -12.41 -19.63 29.08
C PRO A 83 -13.45 -18.52 28.90
N PHE A 84 -14.36 -18.67 27.93
CA PHE A 84 -15.42 -17.71 27.58
C PHE A 84 -15.00 -16.30 27.13
N LEU A 85 -13.84 -15.78 27.51
CA LEU A 85 -13.32 -14.52 26.97
C LEU A 85 -12.43 -14.74 25.75
N GLY A 86 -11.70 -15.86 25.74
CA GLY A 86 -10.73 -16.19 24.70
C GLY A 86 -11.34 -16.31 23.31
N TRP A 87 -12.60 -16.75 23.19
CA TRP A 87 -13.29 -16.82 21.89
C TRP A 87 -13.66 -15.43 21.35
N LEU A 88 -14.04 -14.48 22.22
CA LEU A 88 -14.30 -13.09 21.80
C LEU A 88 -12.99 -12.43 21.33
N VAL A 89 -11.91 -12.65 22.09
CA VAL A 89 -10.60 -12.10 21.73
C VAL A 89 -10.08 -12.74 20.44
N SER A 90 -10.26 -14.04 20.22
CA SER A 90 -9.83 -14.71 18.99
C SER A 90 -10.54 -14.16 17.75
N ILE A 91 -11.85 -13.89 17.84
CA ILE A 91 -12.60 -13.21 16.78
C ILE A 91 -12.03 -11.81 16.55
N GLY A 92 -11.78 -11.05 17.62
CA GLY A 92 -11.18 -9.72 17.52
C GLY A 92 -9.83 -9.73 16.78
N VAL A 93 -8.91 -10.61 17.18
CA VAL A 93 -7.60 -10.76 16.53
C VAL A 93 -7.73 -11.20 15.08
N ALA A 94 -8.66 -12.12 14.77
CA ALA A 94 -8.93 -12.56 13.41
C ALA A 94 -9.44 -11.42 12.52
N VAL A 95 -10.40 -10.62 13.02
CA VAL A 95 -10.90 -9.43 12.32
C VAL A 95 -9.77 -8.43 12.08
N MET A 96 -8.91 -8.18 13.06
CA MET A 96 -7.75 -7.30 12.88
C MET A 96 -6.77 -7.82 11.82
N GLY A 97 -6.54 -9.14 11.78
CA GLY A 97 -5.75 -9.78 10.72
C GLY A 97 -6.36 -9.61 9.33
N ILE A 98 -7.69 -9.70 9.22
CA ILE A 98 -8.42 -9.45 7.96
C ILE A 98 -8.33 -7.97 7.56
N LEU A 99 -8.48 -7.03 8.50
CA LEU A 99 -8.30 -5.59 8.22
C LEU A 99 -6.88 -5.29 7.74
N ALA A 100 -5.87 -5.88 8.38
CA ALA A 100 -4.48 -5.74 7.96
C ALA A 100 -4.26 -6.32 6.55
N ALA A 101 -4.75 -7.53 6.28
CA ALA A 101 -4.63 -8.18 4.98
C ALA A 101 -5.34 -7.38 3.87
N TYR A 102 -6.52 -6.83 4.15
CA TYR A 102 -7.25 -5.97 3.22
C TYR A 102 -6.39 -4.77 2.81
N ARG A 103 -5.75 -4.09 3.77
CA ARG A 103 -4.91 -2.93 3.52
C ARG A 103 -3.60 -3.27 2.81
N VAL A 104 -2.95 -4.36 3.20
CA VAL A 104 -1.78 -4.90 2.47
C VAL A 104 -2.15 -5.21 1.01
N GLY A 105 -3.32 -5.81 0.78
CA GLY A 105 -3.86 -6.06 -0.55
C GLY A 105 -4.06 -4.77 -1.36
N GLN A 106 -4.69 -3.75 -0.78
CA GLN A 106 -4.87 -2.45 -1.44
C GLN A 106 -3.53 -1.78 -1.79
N LYS A 107 -2.53 -1.86 -0.91
CA LYS A 107 -1.17 -1.35 -1.16
C LYS A 107 -0.44 -2.14 -2.22
N LEU A 108 -0.79 -3.42 -2.41
CA LEU A 108 -0.36 -4.24 -3.56
C LEU A 108 -1.35 -4.17 -4.73
N GLN A 109 -2.16 -3.11 -4.80
CA GLN A 109 -3.05 -2.79 -5.92
C GLN A 109 -4.13 -3.86 -6.19
N LYS A 110 -4.57 -4.57 -5.14
CA LYS A 110 -5.70 -5.51 -5.22
C LYS A 110 -6.99 -4.82 -4.82
N ASP A 111 -8.06 -5.17 -5.53
CA ASP A 111 -9.40 -4.72 -5.19
C ASP A 111 -9.91 -5.44 -3.94
N GLY A 112 -10.99 -4.92 -3.37
CA GLY A 112 -11.48 -5.38 -2.07
C GLY A 112 -12.00 -6.83 -2.08
N ALA A 113 -12.47 -7.36 -3.21
CA ALA A 113 -13.00 -8.72 -3.27
C ALA A 113 -11.92 -9.78 -3.03
N TRP A 114 -10.65 -9.46 -3.28
CA TRP A 114 -9.52 -10.36 -3.01
C TRP A 114 -9.39 -10.80 -1.55
N ILE A 115 -9.95 -10.04 -0.61
CA ILE A 115 -9.90 -10.41 0.81
C ILE A 115 -10.61 -11.73 1.09
N VAL A 116 -11.59 -12.11 0.26
CA VAL A 116 -12.31 -13.37 0.40
C VAL A 116 -11.35 -14.55 0.28
N LEU A 117 -10.35 -14.47 -0.60
CA LEU A 117 -9.35 -15.51 -0.75
C LEU A 117 -8.45 -15.62 0.50
N TYR A 118 -8.16 -14.51 1.17
CA TYR A 118 -7.43 -14.55 2.45
C TYR A 118 -8.25 -15.26 3.54
N ILE A 119 -9.56 -14.98 3.62
CA ILE A 119 -10.46 -15.57 4.62
C ILE A 119 -10.60 -17.08 4.41
N LEU A 120 -10.73 -17.52 3.15
CA LEU A 120 -10.93 -18.95 2.83
C LEU A 120 -9.60 -19.72 2.78
N VAL A 121 -8.56 -19.13 2.19
CA VAL A 121 -7.29 -19.80 1.88
C VAL A 121 -6.10 -18.81 1.99
N ALA A 122 -5.84 -18.31 3.19
CA ALA A 122 -4.78 -17.33 3.48
C ALA A 122 -3.40 -17.63 2.83
N PRO A 123 -2.89 -18.87 2.83
CA PRO A 123 -1.57 -19.17 2.24
C PRO A 123 -1.53 -18.95 0.73
N VAL A 124 -2.63 -19.26 0.02
CA VAL A 124 -2.73 -19.05 -1.42
C VAL A 124 -2.77 -17.56 -1.73
N TRP A 125 -3.51 -16.79 -0.94
CA TRP A 125 -3.51 -15.32 -1.03
C TRP A 125 -2.10 -14.75 -0.83
N LEU A 126 -1.37 -15.19 0.20
CA LEU A 126 0.00 -14.75 0.46
C LEU A 126 0.95 -15.14 -0.68
N GLY A 127 0.85 -16.37 -1.20
CA GLY A 127 1.69 -16.85 -2.30
C GLY A 127 1.48 -16.03 -3.58
N ILE A 128 0.23 -15.71 -3.92
CA ILE A 128 -0.07 -14.85 -5.06
C ILE A 128 0.57 -13.47 -4.85
N LEU A 129 0.35 -12.82 -3.71
CA LEU A 129 0.92 -11.49 -3.46
C LEU A 129 2.44 -11.47 -3.36
N ALA A 130 3.04 -12.56 -2.91
CA ALA A 130 4.49 -12.71 -2.86
C ALA A 130 5.13 -12.68 -4.25
N PHE A 131 4.54 -13.36 -5.24
CA PHE A 131 5.17 -13.56 -6.57
C PHE A 131 4.54 -12.77 -7.70
N ASP A 132 3.34 -12.24 -7.51
CA ASP A 132 2.67 -11.41 -8.49
C ASP A 132 3.49 -10.13 -8.82
N SER A 133 3.27 -9.58 -10.01
CA SER A 133 3.99 -8.39 -10.49
C SER A 133 3.59 -7.08 -9.80
N SER A 134 2.55 -7.08 -8.97
CA SER A 134 2.10 -5.89 -8.23
C SER A 134 3.25 -5.20 -7.49
N ARG A 135 3.18 -3.86 -7.51
CA ARG A 135 4.13 -2.98 -6.84
C ARG A 135 3.46 -2.39 -5.62
N TRP A 136 4.26 -2.23 -4.56
CA TRP A 136 3.79 -1.57 -3.36
C TRP A 136 3.52 -0.10 -3.65
N ASN A 137 2.30 0.35 -3.36
CA ASN A 137 1.87 1.73 -3.47
C ASN A 137 1.76 2.34 -2.06
N PRO A 138 2.73 3.17 -1.64
CA PRO A 138 2.68 3.84 -0.34
C PRO A 138 1.67 4.99 -0.30
N ASN A 139 1.13 5.43 -1.44
CA ASN A 139 0.24 6.60 -1.53
C ASN A 139 -1.24 6.25 -1.31
N ILE A 140 -1.55 5.02 -0.88
CA ILE A 140 -2.92 4.66 -0.51
C ILE A 140 -3.33 5.49 0.72
N PRO A 141 -4.45 6.24 0.66
CA PRO A 141 -4.92 7.05 1.77
C PRO A 141 -5.03 6.21 3.06
N PRO A 142 -4.71 6.77 4.24
CA PRO A 142 -4.82 6.06 5.51
C PRO A 142 -6.20 5.42 5.69
N SER A 143 -6.27 4.27 6.34
CA SER A 143 -7.58 3.67 6.68
C SER A 143 -8.31 4.54 7.71
N ALA A 144 -9.64 4.46 7.74
CA ALA A 144 -10.43 5.18 8.74
C ALA A 144 -10.01 4.81 10.18
N TRP A 145 -9.65 3.55 10.42
CA TRP A 145 -9.18 3.10 11.74
C TRP A 145 -7.74 3.51 12.08
N ALA A 146 -6.90 3.83 11.09
CA ALA A 146 -5.58 4.41 11.34
C ALA A 146 -5.65 5.85 11.89
N THR A 147 -6.85 6.45 11.88
CA THR A 147 -7.12 7.76 12.49
C THR A 147 -7.48 7.62 13.98
N ASN A 148 -7.89 6.42 14.42
CA ASN A 148 -8.30 6.15 15.79
C ASN A 148 -7.10 5.78 16.67
N SER A 149 -6.94 6.43 17.81
CA SER A 149 -5.80 6.20 18.72
C SER A 149 -5.62 4.74 19.20
N PHE A 150 -6.68 3.92 19.22
CA PHE A 150 -6.62 2.52 19.69
C PHE A 150 -6.13 1.52 18.64
N LEU A 151 -6.58 1.67 17.38
CA LEU A 151 -6.23 0.76 16.28
C LEU A 151 -5.01 1.23 15.51
N ALA A 152 -4.67 2.52 15.61
CA ALA A 152 -3.47 3.08 15.02
C ALA A 152 -2.23 2.77 15.87
N ASP A 153 -1.09 2.64 15.20
CA ASP A 153 0.22 2.65 15.83
C ASP A 153 0.98 3.93 15.42
N ARG A 154 1.60 4.58 16.39
CA ARG A 154 2.39 5.82 16.21
C ARG A 154 3.88 5.58 16.39
N THR A 155 4.29 4.36 16.72
CA THR A 155 5.69 4.02 16.93
C THR A 155 6.41 3.87 15.61
N VAL A 156 7.62 4.42 15.48
CA VAL A 156 8.49 4.17 14.34
C VAL A 156 9.34 2.95 14.67
N TRP A 157 9.36 1.97 13.77
CA TRP A 157 10.19 0.78 13.94
C TRP A 157 11.34 0.86 12.96
N ASP A 158 12.55 0.66 13.45
CA ASP A 158 13.74 0.68 12.61
C ASP A 158 13.62 -0.35 11.47
N GLY A 159 13.97 0.07 10.27
CA GLY A 159 13.90 -0.75 9.06
C GLY A 159 12.49 -1.12 8.57
N ILE A 160 11.41 -0.55 9.12
CA ILE A 160 10.04 -0.79 8.63
C ILE A 160 9.43 0.53 8.15
N PRO A 161 8.99 0.62 6.88
CA PRO A 161 8.45 1.86 6.33
C PRO A 161 7.24 2.36 7.11
N VAL A 162 7.27 3.66 7.41
CA VAL A 162 6.16 4.37 8.04
C VAL A 162 5.00 4.40 7.06
N GLN A 163 3.84 3.93 7.50
CA GLN A 163 2.63 3.99 6.70
C GLN A 163 2.01 5.39 6.83
N PRO A 164 1.33 5.90 5.78
CA PRO A 164 0.54 7.12 5.91
C PRO A 164 -0.44 6.97 7.07
N SER A 165 -0.29 7.81 8.10
CA SER A 165 -1.26 7.94 9.17
C SER A 165 -2.07 9.19 8.94
N ALA A 166 -3.36 9.16 9.28
CA ALA A 166 -4.13 10.39 9.31
C ALA A 166 -3.49 11.30 10.37
N ALA A 167 -3.19 12.55 10.00
CA ALA A 167 -2.70 13.54 10.95
C ALA A 167 -3.65 13.56 12.15
N ALA A 168 -3.12 13.32 13.35
CA ALA A 168 -3.92 13.33 14.56
C ALA A 168 -4.68 14.67 14.63
N ALA A 169 -5.99 14.61 14.89
CA ALA A 169 -6.77 15.81 15.18
C ALA A 169 -6.03 16.63 16.27
N PRO A 170 -5.94 17.97 16.15
CA PRO A 170 -5.24 18.79 17.12
C PRO A 170 -5.91 18.60 18.49
N GLY A 171 -5.29 17.86 19.40
CA GLY A 171 -5.87 17.64 20.74
C GLY A 171 -5.42 16.39 21.50
N PHE A 172 -4.85 15.37 20.86
CA PHE A 172 -4.38 14.16 21.55
C PHE A 172 -2.94 13.78 21.18
N ALA A 173 -2.00 14.66 21.51
CA ALA A 173 -0.59 14.32 21.57
C ALA A 173 -0.27 13.70 22.95
N ALA A 174 0.17 12.44 22.96
CA ALA A 174 0.76 11.82 24.15
C ALA A 174 2.16 12.44 24.37
N PRO A 175 2.58 12.71 25.62
CA PRO A 175 3.91 13.24 25.88
C PRO A 175 4.93 12.12 25.78
N GLY A 176 5.87 12.25 24.83
CA GLY A 176 7.07 11.41 24.75
C GLY A 176 7.27 10.78 23.39
N TYR A 177 8.42 11.10 22.79
CA TYR A 177 8.93 10.71 21.47
C TYR A 177 8.44 11.58 20.31
N GLY A 178 9.33 12.49 19.90
CA GLY A 178 9.13 13.43 18.81
C GLY A 178 8.90 12.73 17.47
N ALA A 179 7.86 13.17 16.77
CA ALA A 179 7.64 12.83 15.38
C ALA A 179 8.64 13.62 14.49
N PRO A 180 9.28 12.99 13.49
CA PRO A 180 10.03 13.73 12.49
C PRO A 180 9.10 14.58 11.62
N GLN A 181 9.53 15.82 11.36
CA GLN A 181 8.87 16.75 10.44
C GLN A 181 8.86 16.20 9.01
N GLY A 182 7.69 16.28 8.37
CA GLY A 182 7.47 16.47 6.93
C GLY A 182 8.32 15.67 5.95
N TYR A 183 7.82 14.51 5.51
CA TYR A 183 8.21 13.98 4.20
C TYR A 183 7.43 14.73 3.11
N GLN A 184 8.09 15.72 2.50
CA GLN A 184 7.66 16.25 1.21
C GLN A 184 8.23 15.34 0.11
N PRO A 185 7.41 14.69 -0.73
CA PRO A 185 7.91 13.82 -1.78
C PRO A 185 8.73 14.63 -2.80
N PRO A 186 9.89 14.13 -3.27
CA PRO A 186 10.67 14.82 -4.29
C PRO A 186 9.89 14.87 -5.62
N ALA A 187 9.86 16.04 -6.24
CA ALA A 187 9.31 16.23 -7.58
C ALA A 187 10.15 15.47 -8.62
N PRO A 188 9.54 14.87 -9.66
CA PRO A 188 10.28 14.15 -10.69
C PRO A 188 11.14 15.12 -11.51
N GLN A 189 12.45 15.06 -11.29
CA GLN A 189 13.45 15.77 -12.09
C GLN A 189 13.63 15.03 -13.41
N GLY A 190 13.23 15.68 -14.51
CA GLY A 190 13.49 15.22 -15.86
C GLY A 190 15.00 15.17 -16.15
N TYR A 191 15.43 14.06 -16.74
CA TYR A 191 16.78 13.87 -17.24
C TYR A 191 17.10 14.89 -18.34
N ALA A 192 18.06 15.77 -18.09
CA ALA A 192 18.80 16.48 -19.13
C ALA A 192 20.30 16.10 -19.01
N PRO A 193 20.96 15.67 -20.09
CA PRO A 193 22.36 15.23 -20.03
C PRO A 193 23.31 16.43 -19.87
N GLN A 194 24.25 16.32 -18.93
CA GLN A 194 25.29 17.32 -18.66
C GLN A 194 26.47 17.18 -19.65
N GLN A 195 26.83 18.28 -20.33
CA GLN A 195 28.10 18.43 -21.05
C GLN A 195 29.10 19.24 -20.19
N PRO A 196 30.42 18.93 -20.16
CA PRO A 196 31.41 19.67 -19.39
C PRO A 196 32.12 20.75 -20.23
N GLY A 197 32.31 21.96 -19.67
CA GLY A 197 33.13 22.99 -20.32
C GLY A 197 33.31 24.30 -19.53
N TYR A 198 34.53 24.49 -19.03
CA TYR A 198 35.28 25.71 -18.67
C TYR A 198 34.57 27.06 -18.40
N GLY A 199 34.92 27.66 -17.26
CA GLY A 199 34.37 28.93 -16.76
C GLY A 199 34.92 30.22 -17.39
N ALA A 200 34.15 31.30 -17.22
CA ALA A 200 34.53 32.71 -17.42
C ALA A 200 33.50 33.64 -16.70
N PRO A 201 33.80 34.94 -16.48
CA PRO A 201 33.56 35.62 -15.20
C PRO A 201 32.27 36.44 -15.07
N GLN A 202 31.97 36.85 -13.82
CA GLN A 202 30.82 37.68 -13.42
C GLN A 202 30.80 39.06 -14.10
N GLN A 203 29.60 39.51 -14.51
CA GLN A 203 29.34 40.90 -14.91
C GLN A 203 28.11 41.51 -14.20
N PRO A 204 28.09 42.85 -14.00
CA PRO A 204 27.21 43.55 -13.06
C PRO A 204 25.85 43.97 -13.65
N GLY A 205 24.91 44.28 -12.76
CA GLY A 205 23.47 44.30 -13.01
C GLY A 205 22.88 45.46 -13.84
N TYR A 206 21.64 45.21 -14.28
CA TYR A 206 20.64 46.16 -14.79
C TYR A 206 19.22 45.65 -14.47
N PRO A 207 18.19 46.53 -14.44
CA PRO A 207 16.98 46.39 -13.61
C PRO A 207 15.85 45.51 -14.20
N ALA A 208 14.94 45.11 -13.30
CA ALA A 208 13.81 44.19 -13.53
C ALA A 208 12.76 44.69 -14.53
N GLN A 209 12.26 43.77 -15.37
CA GLN A 209 11.05 43.97 -16.21
C GLN A 209 9.77 43.52 -15.48
N PRO A 210 8.61 44.17 -15.71
CA PRO A 210 7.34 43.85 -15.03
C PRO A 210 6.73 42.53 -15.52
N GLY A 211 6.34 41.67 -14.58
CA GLY A 211 5.71 40.38 -14.86
C GLY A 211 4.25 40.51 -15.31
N TYR A 212 3.88 39.72 -16.32
CA TYR A 212 2.48 39.47 -16.69
C TYR A 212 1.81 38.58 -15.62
N GLY A 213 0.71 39.08 -15.04
CA GLY A 213 -0.05 38.37 -14.01
C GLY A 213 -0.81 37.16 -14.56
N ALA A 214 -0.78 36.06 -13.80
CA ALA A 214 -1.65 34.91 -13.98
C ALA A 214 -3.03 35.16 -13.33
N PRO A 215 -4.14 34.65 -13.89
CA PRO A 215 -5.48 34.90 -13.36
C PRO A 215 -5.72 34.23 -11.99
N ALA A 216 -6.40 34.96 -11.10
CA ALA A 216 -6.74 34.53 -9.74
C ALA A 216 -7.74 33.36 -9.73
N GLN A 217 -7.43 32.32 -8.94
CA GLN A 217 -8.37 31.27 -8.58
C GLN A 217 -9.19 31.70 -7.34
N PRO A 218 -10.51 31.39 -7.28
CA PRO A 218 -11.32 31.70 -6.10
C PRO A 218 -10.87 30.90 -4.87
N GLY A 219 -10.38 31.61 -3.86
CA GLY A 219 -10.02 31.05 -2.57
C GLY A 219 -11.25 30.76 -1.70
N TYR A 220 -11.37 29.53 -1.22
CA TYR A 220 -12.26 29.19 -0.11
C TYR A 220 -11.64 29.73 1.19
N GLY A 221 -12.28 30.77 1.73
CA GLY A 221 -11.83 31.46 2.94
C GLY A 221 -11.91 30.60 4.19
N VAL A 222 -10.85 30.70 5.00
CA VAL A 222 -10.74 30.18 6.37
C VAL A 222 -11.52 31.13 7.30
N PRO A 223 -12.34 30.67 8.26
CA PRO A 223 -13.02 31.58 9.19
C PRO A 223 -12.04 32.21 10.20
N GLN A 224 -12.07 33.53 10.28
CA GLN A 224 -11.33 34.34 11.25
C GLN A 224 -12.10 34.40 12.59
N PRO A 225 -11.47 34.15 13.76
CA PRO A 225 -12.17 34.19 15.04
C PRO A 225 -12.42 35.65 15.46
N GLY A 226 -13.69 36.06 15.65
CA GLY A 226 -14.00 37.30 16.39
C GLY A 226 -15.14 38.20 15.91
N ALA A 227 -16.04 37.80 15.00
CA ALA A 227 -17.17 38.65 14.59
C ALA A 227 -18.52 38.21 15.22
N PRO A 228 -19.42 39.14 15.60
CA PRO A 228 -20.71 38.82 16.23
C PRO A 228 -21.68 38.06 15.31
N VAL A 229 -22.35 37.05 15.86
CA VAL A 229 -23.33 36.19 15.19
C VAL A 229 -24.69 36.93 15.05
N PRO A 230 -25.34 36.98 13.87
CA PRO A 230 -26.70 37.50 13.75
C PRO A 230 -27.74 36.48 14.23
N PRO A 231 -28.93 36.92 14.69
CA PRO A 231 -29.90 36.05 15.35
C PRO A 231 -30.54 35.04 14.39
N THR A 232 -30.80 33.84 14.93
CA THR A 232 -31.41 32.70 14.25
C THR A 232 -32.86 32.98 13.85
N ALA A 233 -33.21 32.65 12.60
CA ALA A 233 -34.58 32.71 12.10
C ALA A 233 -35.50 31.72 12.83
N ALA A 234 -36.73 32.15 13.11
CA ALA A 234 -37.74 31.38 13.83
C ALA A 234 -38.23 30.14 13.03
N PRO A 235 -38.64 29.05 13.69
CA PRO A 235 -39.14 27.85 13.01
C PRO A 235 -40.49 28.12 12.33
N GLY A 236 -40.57 28.00 11.00
CA GLY A 236 -41.84 28.05 10.26
C GLY A 236 -41.84 28.73 8.89
N ALA A 237 -40.71 29.22 8.36
CA ALA A 237 -40.67 29.79 7.02
C ALA A 237 -40.67 28.71 5.91
N PRO A 238 -41.39 28.90 4.78
CA PRO A 238 -41.41 27.94 3.69
C PRO A 238 -40.02 27.76 3.05
N VAL A 239 -39.62 26.51 2.85
CA VAL A 239 -38.36 26.15 2.17
C VAL A 239 -38.53 26.45 0.67
N PRO A 240 -37.62 27.22 0.01
CA PRO A 240 -37.67 27.39 -1.44
C PRO A 240 -37.37 26.06 -2.15
N PRO A 241 -37.95 25.81 -3.34
CA PRO A 241 -37.75 24.57 -4.06
C PRO A 241 -36.28 24.36 -4.47
N PRO A 242 -35.81 23.11 -4.59
CA PRO A 242 -34.43 22.82 -4.99
C PRO A 242 -34.12 23.42 -6.36
N ALA A 243 -32.93 24.03 -6.48
CA ALA A 243 -32.42 24.48 -7.76
C ALA A 243 -32.25 23.30 -8.73
N ALA A 244 -32.66 23.48 -9.98
CA ALA A 244 -32.51 22.48 -11.03
C ALA A 244 -31.02 22.09 -11.21
N PRO A 245 -30.72 20.81 -11.46
CA PRO A 245 -29.35 20.36 -11.68
C PRO A 245 -28.74 21.04 -12.92
N PRO A 246 -27.43 21.36 -12.91
CA PRO A 246 -26.75 21.90 -14.08
C PRO A 246 -26.81 20.92 -15.26
N ALA A 247 -26.93 21.47 -16.48
CA ALA A 247 -26.89 20.68 -17.71
C ALA A 247 -25.58 19.88 -17.82
N ALA A 248 -25.67 18.67 -18.39
CA ALA A 248 -24.55 17.77 -18.57
C ALA A 248 -23.40 18.43 -19.38
N PRO A 249 -22.12 18.14 -19.05
CA PRO A 249 -20.99 18.62 -19.83
C PRO A 249 -21.04 18.11 -21.28
N VAL A 250 -20.84 19.01 -22.25
CA VAL A 250 -20.69 18.64 -23.66
C VAL A 250 -19.39 17.84 -23.84
N PRO A 251 -19.39 16.71 -24.58
CA PRO A 251 -18.16 15.95 -24.83
C PRO A 251 -17.13 16.81 -25.59
N PRO A 252 -15.82 16.65 -25.31
CA PRO A 252 -14.77 17.29 -26.10
C PRO A 252 -14.86 16.86 -27.58
N ALA A 253 -14.70 17.81 -28.49
CA ALA A 253 -14.61 17.52 -29.92
C ALA A 253 -13.46 16.53 -30.20
N ALA A 254 -13.71 15.57 -31.10
CA ALA A 254 -12.73 14.57 -31.49
C ALA A 254 -11.43 15.24 -32.01
N PRO A 255 -10.24 14.70 -31.66
CA PRO A 255 -8.98 15.23 -32.17
C PRO A 255 -8.90 15.09 -33.71
N PRO A 256 -8.26 16.04 -34.42
CA PRO A 256 -8.08 15.95 -35.87
C PRO A 256 -7.35 14.67 -36.27
N ALA A 257 -7.76 14.07 -37.39
CA ALA A 257 -7.15 12.87 -37.95
C ALA A 257 -5.63 13.07 -38.15
N THR A 258 -4.84 12.08 -37.77
CA THR A 258 -3.39 12.05 -37.96
C THR A 258 -3.02 12.17 -39.44
N PRO A 259 -2.04 13.03 -39.81
CA PRO A 259 -1.53 13.09 -41.18
C PRO A 259 -0.99 11.73 -41.66
N PRO A 260 -1.09 11.39 -42.96
CA PRO A 260 -0.53 10.16 -43.49
C PRO A 260 0.98 10.07 -43.28
N ALA A 261 1.49 8.86 -43.01
CA ALA A 261 2.91 8.61 -42.83
C ALA A 261 3.71 8.93 -44.11
N PRO A 262 4.96 9.44 -44.01
CA PRO A 262 5.83 9.67 -45.15
C PRO A 262 6.17 8.35 -45.89
N PRO A 263 6.44 8.39 -47.21
CA PRO A 263 6.88 7.20 -47.96
C PRO A 263 8.18 6.63 -47.40
N ALA A 264 8.28 5.30 -47.38
CA ALA A 264 9.49 4.61 -46.94
C ALA A 264 10.69 4.92 -47.86
N PRO A 265 11.90 5.07 -47.30
CA PRO A 265 13.11 5.30 -48.09
C PRO A 265 13.47 4.08 -48.97
N PRO A 266 14.15 4.27 -50.12
CA PRO A 266 14.53 3.19 -51.01
C PRO A 266 15.47 2.18 -50.34
N ALA A 267 15.31 0.90 -50.68
CA ALA A 267 16.17 -0.17 -50.19
C ALA A 267 17.63 0.02 -50.66
N PRO A 268 18.63 -0.30 -49.82
CA PRO A 268 20.03 -0.22 -50.21
C PRO A 268 20.37 -1.28 -51.29
N PRO A 269 21.36 -1.01 -52.16
CA PRO A 269 21.79 -1.96 -53.19
C PRO A 269 22.31 -3.27 -52.60
N ALA A 270 21.99 -4.38 -53.25
CA ALA A 270 22.50 -5.70 -52.87
C ALA A 270 24.04 -5.73 -52.94
N ALA A 271 24.67 -6.25 -51.89
CA ALA A 271 26.11 -6.45 -51.85
C ALA A 271 26.55 -7.50 -52.90
N GLU A 272 27.58 -7.18 -53.68
CA GLU A 272 28.22 -8.12 -54.61
C GLU A 272 28.84 -9.30 -53.85
N PRO A 273 28.81 -10.52 -54.41
CA PRO A 273 29.42 -11.69 -53.80
C PRO A 273 30.97 -11.57 -53.81
N PRO A 274 31.65 -12.14 -52.81
CA PRO A 274 33.10 -12.02 -52.68
C PRO A 274 33.85 -12.74 -53.81
N ALA A 275 34.93 -12.11 -54.29
CA ALA A 275 35.81 -12.62 -55.34
C ALA A 275 36.55 -13.90 -54.90
N ASP A 276 36.62 -14.85 -55.83
CA ASP A 276 37.25 -16.17 -55.70
C ASP A 276 38.79 -16.05 -55.60
N PRO A 277 39.45 -16.55 -54.54
CA PRO A 277 40.87 -16.31 -54.27
C PRO A 277 41.87 -17.08 -55.16
N THR A 278 41.46 -17.69 -56.28
CA THR A 278 42.34 -18.55 -57.08
C THR A 278 42.84 -17.98 -58.42
N GLN A 279 42.71 -16.67 -58.69
CA GLN A 279 43.20 -16.11 -59.96
C GLN A 279 44.60 -15.47 -59.82
N PRO A 280 45.65 -15.98 -60.51
CA PRO A 280 46.97 -15.36 -60.52
C PRO A 280 47.03 -14.11 -61.42
N PRO A 281 47.91 -13.14 -61.11
CA PRO A 281 47.92 -11.82 -61.75
C PRO A 281 48.45 -11.86 -63.19
N ALA A 282 47.83 -11.07 -64.06
CA ALA A 282 48.31 -10.70 -65.40
C ALA A 282 48.63 -9.20 -65.43
#